data_AF-A0A2G5R102-F1
#
_entry.id   AF-A0A2G5R102-F1
#
_cell.length_a   1.000
_cell.length_b   1.000
_cell.length_c   1.000
_cell.angle_alpha   90.00
_cell.angle_beta   90.00
_cell.angle_gamma   90.00
#
_symmetry.space_group_name_H-M   'P 1'
#
loop_
_entity.id
_entity.type
_entity.pdbx_description
1 polymer ?
#
loop_
_entity_poly.entity_id
_entity_poly.type
_entity_poly.pdbx_seq_one_letter_code
_entity_poly.pdbx_strand_id
1 'polypeptide(L)'
;MMRSILTAVVIAGLPTPLLAAPQDQLAPCRQLADQVRQRARTHSDFVKLDVNALLAPTLIVRGAVAAPPRAVRAAAERLLDVDSGGALELSILSPGVWRAERMEGTANCTRDVFFRMAGGQPVTLPAPPAFTDLCWTSSRRVGVMKKAAVLVQRDSVDGPVPGFDVEITPWRGGWRPACRLSVRYRDAFKVTESFGESQALRRSAAPLATQLATALARTLGVSEPSVAAAAPVAAARRYPALMVAAKRFAARDMTGADSLPTFGEAAKTEFTDFSDTVTSAVVVIDGEPFVARVGVGGVGWRPIGDYLVVLYRQGAKDLEPAASFVVTQSMTGLLSAKAEVPKPWDNPR
;
A
#
# COMPACT_ATOMS: atom_id res chain seq x y z
N MET A 1 -47.54 58.38 32.00
CA MET A 1 -47.45 57.31 33.01
C MET A 1 -47.18 55.99 32.30
N MET A 2 -45.95 55.52 32.42
CA MET A 2 -45.41 54.31 31.77
C MET A 2 -45.98 53.04 32.41
N ARG A 3 -46.39 52.07 31.59
CA ARG A 3 -46.50 50.66 31.98
C ARG A 3 -45.70 49.83 30.99
N SER A 4 -44.46 49.54 31.37
CA SER A 4 -43.61 48.55 30.70
C SER A 4 -44.14 47.15 31.00
N ILE A 5 -44.57 46.43 29.98
CA ILE A 5 -44.89 45.01 30.04
C ILE A 5 -43.61 44.27 29.68
N LEU A 6 -42.97 43.67 30.69
CA LEU A 6 -41.86 42.73 30.52
C LEU A 6 -42.43 41.38 30.10
N THR A 7 -42.28 41.03 28.83
CA THR A 7 -42.56 39.68 28.33
C THR A 7 -41.36 38.78 28.66
N ALA A 8 -41.53 37.89 29.64
CA ALA A 8 -40.57 36.83 29.93
C ALA A 8 -40.68 35.74 28.85
N VAL A 9 -39.67 35.64 27.99
CA VAL A 9 -39.54 34.52 27.06
C VAL A 9 -38.94 33.34 27.83
N VAL A 10 -39.77 32.33 28.09
CA VAL A 10 -39.33 31.01 28.57
C VAL A 10 -38.71 30.28 27.38
N ILE A 11 -37.39 30.29 27.28
CA ILE A 11 -36.66 29.43 26.35
C ILE A 11 -36.71 28.01 26.94
N ALA A 12 -37.63 27.20 26.40
CA ALA A 12 -37.67 25.77 26.67
C ALA A 12 -36.30 25.15 26.31
N GLY A 13 -35.68 24.50 27.30
CA GLY A 13 -34.41 23.82 27.15
C GLY A 13 -34.50 22.77 26.05
N LEU A 14 -33.84 23.04 24.93
CA LEU A 14 -33.49 22.02 23.96
C LEU A 14 -32.57 21.00 24.65
N PRO A 15 -32.83 19.70 24.55
CA PRO A 15 -31.88 18.70 25.01
C PRO A 15 -30.64 18.84 24.16
N THR A 16 -29.59 19.45 24.73
CA THR A 16 -28.25 19.39 24.18
C THR A 16 -27.93 17.91 23.99
N PRO A 17 -27.75 17.38 22.77
CA PRO A 17 -27.23 16.03 22.63
C PRO A 17 -25.90 16.06 23.36
N LEU A 18 -25.78 15.22 24.40
CA LEU A 18 -24.52 14.88 25.03
C LEU A 18 -23.53 14.54 23.91
N LEU A 19 -22.72 15.51 23.53
CA LEU A 19 -21.50 15.34 22.75
C LEU A 19 -20.64 14.43 23.61
N ALA A 20 -20.78 13.12 23.42
CA ALA A 20 -19.82 12.16 23.90
C ALA A 20 -18.44 12.70 23.53
N ALA A 21 -17.61 12.95 24.55
CA ALA A 21 -16.36 13.66 24.39
C ALA A 21 -15.53 13.05 23.25
N PRO A 22 -14.84 13.87 22.43
CA PRO A 22 -13.93 13.41 21.37
C PRO A 22 -12.83 12.42 21.83
N GLN A 23 -12.69 12.19 23.13
CA GLN A 23 -11.60 11.44 23.74
C GLN A 23 -11.63 9.93 23.48
N ASP A 24 -12.73 9.33 23.01
CA ASP A 24 -12.79 7.87 22.75
C ASP A 24 -12.62 7.49 21.26
N GLN A 25 -12.46 8.46 20.35
CA GLN A 25 -12.32 8.19 18.90
C GLN A 25 -11.10 7.33 18.59
N LEU A 26 -9.97 7.58 19.26
CA LEU A 26 -8.71 6.88 19.02
C LEU A 26 -8.58 5.56 19.78
N ALA A 27 -9.49 5.25 20.70
CA ALA A 27 -9.34 4.11 21.59
C ALA A 27 -9.18 2.76 20.86
N PRO A 28 -9.94 2.46 19.79
CA PRO A 28 -9.72 1.22 19.03
C PRO A 28 -8.30 1.13 18.47
N CYS A 29 -7.83 2.19 17.80
CA CYS A 29 -6.51 2.20 17.19
C CYS A 29 -5.38 2.25 18.22
N ARG A 30 -5.57 2.91 19.38
CA ARG A 30 -4.59 2.89 20.49
C ARG A 30 -4.45 1.49 21.08
N GLN A 31 -5.56 0.81 21.34
CA GLN A 31 -5.56 -0.56 21.82
C GLN A 31 -4.81 -1.49 20.85
N LEU A 32 -5.07 -1.37 19.54
CA LEU A 32 -4.35 -2.14 18.53
C LEU A 32 -2.87 -1.77 18.46
N ALA A 33 -2.52 -0.49 18.56
CA ALA A 33 -1.12 -0.05 18.60
C ALA A 33 -0.37 -0.64 19.80
N ASP A 34 -1.00 -0.70 20.97
CA ASP A 34 -0.41 -1.30 22.16
C ASP A 34 -0.26 -2.82 22.02
N GLN A 35 -1.25 -3.51 21.43
CA GLN A 35 -1.14 -4.94 21.09
C GLN A 35 0.03 -5.20 20.12
N VAL A 36 0.19 -4.37 19.09
CA VAL A 36 1.32 -4.45 18.15
C VAL A 36 2.65 -4.32 18.88
N ARG A 37 2.79 -3.29 19.72
CA ARG A 37 4.03 -3.05 20.49
C ARG A 37 4.32 -4.18 21.47
N GLN A 38 3.30 -4.71 22.15
CA GLN A 38 3.45 -5.81 23.08
C GLN A 38 3.92 -7.07 22.33
N ARG A 39 3.27 -7.43 21.22
CA ARG A 39 3.64 -8.59 20.41
C ARG A 39 5.06 -8.49 19.86
N ALA A 40 5.46 -7.31 19.40
CA ALA A 40 6.82 -7.06 18.90
C ALA A 40 7.91 -7.18 19.99
N ARG A 41 7.57 -7.01 21.27
CA ARG A 41 8.51 -7.18 22.39
C ARG A 41 8.64 -8.62 22.86
N THR A 42 7.61 -9.44 22.68
CA THR A 42 7.55 -10.79 23.26
C THR A 42 8.02 -11.91 22.33
N HIS A 43 8.28 -11.62 21.06
CA HIS A 43 8.78 -12.60 20.10
C HIS A 43 10.25 -12.34 19.80
N SER A 44 11.10 -13.35 20.00
CA SER A 44 12.54 -13.29 19.73
C SER A 44 12.86 -13.19 18.24
N ASP A 45 12.05 -13.83 17.40
CA ASP A 45 12.12 -13.71 15.95
C ASP A 45 11.02 -12.75 15.49
N PHE A 46 11.44 -11.63 14.89
CA PHE A 46 10.49 -10.68 14.33
C PHE A 46 9.81 -11.29 13.11
N VAL A 47 8.51 -11.55 13.23
CA VAL A 47 7.66 -11.97 12.10
C VAL A 47 6.78 -10.79 11.68
N LYS A 48 6.73 -10.49 10.37
CA LYS A 48 5.81 -9.50 9.80
C LYS A 48 4.40 -9.80 10.31
N LEU A 49 3.75 -8.81 10.91
CA LEU A 49 2.44 -9.03 11.51
C LEU A 49 1.41 -9.31 10.42
N ASP A 50 0.66 -10.40 10.59
CA ASP A 50 -0.58 -10.61 9.86
C ASP A 50 -1.66 -9.68 10.44
N VAL A 51 -2.08 -8.71 9.63
CA VAL A 51 -3.12 -7.74 9.99
C VAL A 51 -4.44 -8.42 10.33
N ASN A 52 -4.79 -9.53 9.67
CA ASN A 52 -6.02 -10.27 9.99
C ASN A 52 -5.93 -10.87 11.39
N ALA A 53 -4.80 -11.50 11.73
CA ALA A 53 -4.56 -12.05 13.06
C ALA A 53 -4.51 -10.95 14.14
N LEU A 54 -3.99 -9.76 13.80
CA LEU A 54 -4.00 -8.60 14.69
C LEU A 54 -5.43 -8.11 14.99
N LEU A 55 -6.30 -8.08 13.98
CA LEU A 55 -7.66 -7.56 14.11
C LEU A 55 -8.63 -8.59 14.72
N ALA A 56 -8.42 -9.89 14.48
CA ALA A 56 -9.34 -10.97 14.89
C ALA A 56 -9.82 -10.92 16.35
N PRO A 57 -9.00 -10.55 17.37
CA PRO A 57 -9.47 -10.46 18.75
C PRO A 57 -10.50 -9.34 19.00
N THR A 58 -10.56 -8.34 18.13
CA THR A 58 -11.39 -7.13 18.32
C THR A 58 -12.44 -6.93 17.23
N LEU A 59 -12.21 -7.48 16.04
CA LEU A 59 -13.05 -7.34 14.86
C LEU A 59 -13.70 -8.68 14.51
N ILE A 60 -15.03 -8.70 14.57
CA ILE A 60 -15.83 -9.77 13.98
C ILE A 60 -16.13 -9.37 12.54
N VAL A 61 -15.43 -9.97 11.58
CA VAL A 61 -15.64 -9.71 10.15
C VAL A 61 -17.01 -10.24 9.74
N ARG A 62 -17.75 -9.44 8.98
CA ARG A 62 -18.98 -9.88 8.32
C ARG A 62 -18.66 -10.19 6.87
N GLY A 63 -18.81 -11.46 6.51
CA GLY A 63 -18.61 -11.91 5.14
C GLY A 63 -19.72 -11.47 4.20
N ALA A 64 -19.54 -11.80 2.93
CA ALA A 64 -20.55 -11.66 1.90
C ALA A 64 -21.85 -12.40 2.27
N VAL A 65 -22.99 -11.81 1.95
CA VAL A 65 -24.29 -12.46 2.05
C VAL A 65 -24.46 -13.35 0.83
N ALA A 66 -24.46 -14.68 1.05
CA ALA A 66 -24.55 -15.66 -0.03
C ALA A 66 -25.88 -15.59 -0.81
N ALA A 67 -26.99 -15.31 -0.12
CA ALA A 67 -28.32 -15.21 -0.70
C ALA A 67 -29.02 -13.90 -0.27
N PRO A 68 -28.61 -12.74 -0.84
CA PRO A 68 -29.24 -11.46 -0.51
C PRO A 68 -30.66 -11.41 -1.09
N PRO A 69 -31.58 -10.63 -0.48
CA PRO A 69 -32.91 -10.44 -1.06
C PRO A 69 -32.80 -9.92 -2.51
N ARG A 70 -33.63 -10.46 -3.42
CA ARG A 70 -33.58 -10.12 -4.86
C ARG A 70 -33.62 -8.62 -5.12
N ALA A 71 -34.45 -7.88 -4.39
CA ALA A 71 -34.57 -6.43 -4.51
C ALA A 71 -33.28 -5.69 -4.09
N VAL A 72 -32.58 -6.18 -3.07
CA VAL A 72 -31.29 -5.61 -2.62
C VAL A 72 -30.20 -5.86 -3.66
N ARG A 73 -30.18 -7.07 -4.25
CA ARG A 73 -29.23 -7.38 -5.33
C ARG A 73 -29.45 -6.52 -6.56
N ALA A 74 -30.68 -6.44 -7.07
CA ALA A 74 -31.01 -5.62 -8.23
C ALA A 74 -30.71 -4.12 -8.00
N ALA A 75 -30.88 -3.63 -6.77
CA ALA A 75 -30.48 -2.29 -6.38
C ALA A 75 -28.96 -2.09 -6.46
N ALA A 76 -28.18 -3.04 -5.94
CA ALA A 76 -26.71 -2.99 -5.99
C ALA A 76 -26.18 -3.04 -7.42
N GLU A 77 -26.72 -3.92 -8.26
CA GLU A 77 -26.38 -4.03 -9.68
C GLU A 77 -26.60 -2.69 -10.39
N ARG A 78 -27.75 -2.05 -10.17
CA ARG A 78 -28.04 -0.71 -10.72
C ARG A 78 -27.10 0.37 -10.21
N LEU A 79 -26.79 0.40 -8.91
CA LEU A 79 -25.94 1.44 -8.31
C LEU A 79 -24.48 1.33 -8.75
N LEU A 80 -24.00 0.13 -9.07
CA LEU A 80 -22.63 -0.13 -9.53
C LEU A 80 -22.52 -0.24 -11.06
N ASP A 81 -23.61 -0.01 -11.80
CA ASP A 81 -23.69 -0.15 -13.25
C ASP A 81 -23.19 -1.53 -13.72
N VAL A 82 -23.81 -2.58 -13.15
CA VAL A 82 -23.52 -3.98 -13.40
C VAL A 82 -24.74 -4.63 -14.04
N ASP A 83 -24.53 -5.43 -15.08
CA ASP A 83 -25.57 -6.25 -15.67
C ASP A 83 -26.22 -7.19 -14.64
N SER A 84 -27.48 -7.54 -14.87
CA SER A 84 -28.22 -8.46 -14.00
C SER A 84 -27.47 -9.79 -13.86
N GLY A 85 -27.16 -10.19 -12.63
CA GLY A 85 -26.40 -11.41 -12.36
C GLY A 85 -24.88 -11.25 -12.46
N GLY A 86 -24.36 -10.05 -12.75
CA GLY A 86 -22.93 -9.77 -12.77
C GLY A 86 -22.25 -9.96 -11.42
N ALA A 87 -20.92 -10.01 -11.45
CA ALA A 87 -20.09 -10.24 -10.29
C ALA A 87 -20.03 -8.99 -9.38
N LEU A 88 -20.61 -9.12 -8.18
CA LEU A 88 -20.51 -8.15 -7.10
C LEU A 88 -20.57 -8.88 -5.75
N GLU A 89 -20.02 -8.26 -4.72
CA GLU A 89 -20.11 -8.70 -3.34
C GLU A 89 -21.10 -7.83 -2.56
N LEU A 90 -21.98 -8.46 -1.77
CA LEU A 90 -22.94 -7.77 -0.90
C LEU A 90 -22.67 -8.11 0.56
N SER A 91 -22.62 -7.11 1.42
CA SER A 91 -22.42 -7.30 2.86
C SER A 91 -23.30 -6.36 3.67
N ILE A 92 -23.61 -6.75 4.91
CA ILE A 92 -24.49 -5.98 5.81
C ILE A 92 -23.61 -5.14 6.75
N LEU A 93 -23.60 -3.83 6.53
CA LEU A 93 -22.91 -2.89 7.43
C LEU A 93 -23.66 -2.80 8.77
N SER A 94 -24.97 -2.60 8.73
CA SER A 94 -25.86 -2.59 9.90
C SER A 94 -27.27 -3.03 9.49
N PRO A 95 -28.18 -3.34 10.42
CA PRO A 95 -29.54 -3.75 10.04
C PRO A 95 -30.18 -2.74 9.06
N GLY A 96 -30.54 -3.22 7.86
CA GLY A 96 -31.14 -2.41 6.79
C GLY A 96 -30.14 -1.56 5.97
N VAL A 97 -28.85 -1.59 6.28
CA VAL A 97 -27.79 -0.86 5.56
C VAL A 97 -26.82 -1.85 4.94
N TRP A 98 -26.63 -1.70 3.63
CA TRP A 98 -25.87 -2.61 2.78
C TRP A 98 -24.64 -1.90 2.22
N ARG A 99 -23.58 -2.68 2.02
CA ARG A 99 -22.43 -2.35 1.19
C ARG A 99 -22.49 -3.28 -0.02
N ALA A 100 -22.39 -2.72 -1.22
CA ALA A 100 -22.08 -3.47 -2.42
C ALA A 100 -20.69 -3.08 -2.92
N GLU A 101 -19.93 -4.07 -3.38
CA GLU A 101 -18.56 -3.92 -3.86
C GLU A 101 -18.40 -4.64 -5.20
N ARG A 102 -17.64 -4.05 -6.11
CA ARG A 102 -17.21 -4.69 -7.37
C ARG A 102 -15.72 -4.41 -7.59
N MET A 103 -15.02 -5.42 -8.09
CA MET A 103 -13.66 -5.27 -8.63
C MET A 103 -13.73 -4.86 -10.11
N GLU A 104 -12.97 -3.85 -10.49
CA GLU A 104 -12.91 -3.25 -11.82
C GLU A 104 -11.46 -3.09 -12.30
N GLY A 105 -11.29 -3.15 -13.63
CA GLY A 105 -10.01 -2.92 -14.30
C GLY A 105 -8.95 -4.00 -14.07
N THR A 106 -7.80 -3.83 -14.73
CA THR A 106 -6.64 -4.74 -14.60
C THR A 106 -5.83 -4.51 -13.33
N ALA A 107 -6.08 -3.42 -12.61
CA ALA A 107 -5.49 -3.13 -11.31
C ALA A 107 -6.29 -3.72 -10.13
N ASN A 108 -7.38 -4.44 -10.43
CA ASN A 108 -8.31 -5.00 -9.44
C ASN A 108 -8.77 -3.93 -8.45
N CYS A 109 -9.11 -2.75 -8.96
CA CYS A 109 -9.56 -1.68 -8.09
C CYS A 109 -11.00 -1.92 -7.65
N THR A 110 -11.33 -1.64 -6.40
CA THR A 110 -12.67 -1.85 -5.87
C THR A 110 -13.46 -0.56 -5.86
N ARG A 111 -14.70 -0.67 -6.33
CA ARG A 111 -15.72 0.37 -6.22
C ARG A 111 -16.77 -0.09 -5.23
N ASP A 112 -17.08 0.76 -4.26
CA ASP A 112 -18.13 0.49 -3.28
C ASP A 112 -19.28 1.49 -3.36
N VAL A 113 -20.47 1.01 -3.02
CA VAL A 113 -21.63 1.84 -2.70
C VAL A 113 -22.23 1.38 -1.37
N PHE A 114 -22.62 2.34 -0.56
CA PHE A 114 -23.39 2.10 0.67
C PHE A 114 -24.82 2.56 0.43
N PHE A 115 -25.80 1.74 0.80
CA PHE A 115 -27.20 2.07 0.53
C PHE A 115 -28.15 1.42 1.53
N ARG A 116 -29.38 1.90 1.54
CA ARG A 116 -30.53 1.27 2.22
C ARG A 116 -31.72 1.18 1.28
N MET A 117 -32.65 0.30 1.58
CA MET A 117 -33.93 0.25 0.86
C MET A 117 -34.97 1.11 1.59
N ALA A 118 -35.63 2.02 0.86
CA ALA A 118 -36.73 2.83 1.37
C ALA A 118 -37.86 2.86 0.32
N GLY A 119 -39.07 2.44 0.70
CA GLY A 119 -40.20 2.38 -0.23
C GLY A 119 -39.93 1.49 -1.46
N GLY A 120 -39.12 0.43 -1.32
CA GLY A 120 -38.72 -0.45 -2.42
C GLY A 120 -37.64 0.11 -3.35
N GLN A 121 -37.15 1.34 -3.12
CA GLN A 121 -36.08 1.95 -3.91
C GLN A 121 -34.77 2.03 -3.10
N PRO A 122 -33.60 1.95 -3.76
CA PRO A 122 -32.34 2.21 -3.10
C PRO A 122 -32.16 3.70 -2.80
N VAL A 123 -31.67 4.00 -1.60
CA VAL A 123 -31.19 5.32 -1.22
C VAL A 123 -29.71 5.19 -0.90
N THR A 124 -28.87 5.79 -1.74
CA THR A 124 -27.42 5.86 -1.54
C THR A 124 -27.11 6.65 -0.26
N LEU A 125 -26.17 6.13 0.49
CA LEU A 125 -25.63 6.76 1.69
C LEU A 125 -24.27 7.37 1.34
N PRO A 126 -23.85 8.45 2.03
CA PRO A 126 -22.53 9.02 1.80
C PRO A 126 -21.45 7.95 2.06
N ALA A 127 -20.36 8.02 1.30
CA ALA A 127 -19.15 7.27 1.61
C ALA A 127 -18.53 7.79 2.94
N PRO A 128 -17.72 6.98 3.63
CA PRO A 128 -17.03 7.44 4.82
C PRO A 128 -16.01 8.57 4.51
N PRO A 129 -15.67 9.43 5.49
CA PRO A 129 -14.88 10.64 5.23
C PRO A 129 -13.46 10.45 4.65
N ALA A 130 -12.87 9.26 4.81
CA ALA A 130 -11.55 8.92 4.28
C ALA A 130 -11.63 7.79 3.25
N PHE A 131 -12.78 7.70 2.56
CA PHE A 131 -13.01 6.75 1.49
C PHE A 131 -12.17 7.08 0.26
N THR A 132 -11.29 6.16 -0.12
CA THR A 132 -10.52 6.19 -1.36
C THR A 132 -10.91 5.00 -2.24
N ASP A 133 -10.67 5.11 -3.54
CA ASP A 133 -10.62 3.92 -4.38
C ASP A 133 -9.50 3.02 -3.87
N LEU A 134 -9.76 1.72 -3.80
CA LEU A 134 -8.76 0.74 -3.38
C LEU A 134 -8.29 -0.01 -4.61
N CYS A 135 -7.02 -0.30 -4.69
CA CYS A 135 -6.48 -1.21 -5.70
C CYS A 135 -5.69 -2.33 -5.01
N TRP A 136 -5.03 -3.18 -5.78
CA TRP A 136 -4.50 -4.49 -5.36
C TRP A 136 -3.78 -4.59 -3.99
N THR A 137 -3.14 -3.54 -3.47
CA THR A 137 -2.46 -3.52 -2.16
C THR A 137 -3.37 -3.22 -0.97
N SER A 138 -4.63 -2.89 -1.25
CA SER A 138 -5.60 -2.39 -0.31
C SER A 138 -6.81 -3.29 -0.24
N SER A 139 -7.47 -3.31 0.92
CA SER A 139 -8.69 -4.09 1.13
C SER A 139 -9.62 -3.39 2.10
N ARG A 140 -10.92 -3.65 1.97
CA ARG A 140 -11.93 -3.08 2.85
C ARG A 140 -12.94 -4.14 3.22
N ARG A 141 -13.32 -4.14 4.50
CA ARG A 141 -14.23 -5.12 5.08
C ARG A 141 -15.19 -4.45 6.03
N VAL A 142 -16.41 -4.95 6.08
CA VAL A 142 -17.38 -4.60 7.12
C VAL A 142 -17.25 -5.57 8.29
N GLY A 143 -17.52 -5.08 9.49
CA GLY A 143 -17.47 -5.91 10.68
C GLY A 143 -18.12 -5.26 11.89
N VAL A 144 -17.88 -5.87 13.05
CA VAL A 144 -18.34 -5.37 14.34
C VAL A 144 -17.15 -5.30 15.29
N MET A 145 -17.01 -4.15 15.95
CA MET A 145 -16.01 -3.92 17.00
C MET A 145 -16.69 -3.30 18.22
N LYS A 146 -16.55 -3.93 19.39
CA LYS A 146 -17.22 -3.49 20.65
C LYS A 146 -18.72 -3.18 20.45
N LYS A 147 -19.44 -4.07 19.75
CA LYS A 147 -20.87 -3.96 19.39
C LYS A 147 -21.24 -2.85 18.39
N ALA A 148 -20.29 -2.04 17.93
CA ALA A 148 -20.51 -1.06 16.86
C ALA A 148 -20.21 -1.67 15.50
N ALA A 149 -21.04 -1.40 14.50
CA ALA A 149 -20.70 -1.66 13.11
C ALA A 149 -19.49 -0.80 12.71
N VAL A 150 -18.56 -1.38 11.97
CA VAL A 150 -17.36 -0.70 11.49
C VAL A 150 -17.08 -1.04 10.04
N LEU A 151 -16.50 -0.09 9.32
CA LEU A 151 -15.75 -0.34 8.10
C LEU A 151 -14.27 -0.32 8.45
N VAL A 152 -13.54 -1.34 8.01
CA VAL A 152 -12.10 -1.45 8.21
C VAL A 152 -11.45 -1.46 6.83
N GLN A 153 -10.65 -0.44 6.56
CA GLN A 153 -9.77 -0.36 5.40
C GLN A 153 -8.36 -0.72 5.84
N ARG A 154 -7.66 -1.47 5.01
CA ARG A 154 -6.26 -1.82 5.16
C ARG A 154 -5.52 -1.43 3.90
N ASP A 155 -4.40 -0.77 4.07
CA ASP A 155 -3.49 -0.40 3.00
C ASP A 155 -2.10 -0.95 3.30
N SER A 156 -1.51 -1.68 2.36
CA SER A 156 -0.11 -2.07 2.46
C SER A 156 0.77 -0.90 2.02
N VAL A 157 1.83 -0.63 2.77
CA VAL A 157 2.76 0.47 2.48
C VAL A 157 4.10 -0.14 2.14
N ASP A 158 4.45 -0.13 0.86
CA ASP A 158 5.72 -0.66 0.35
C ASP A 158 6.77 0.43 0.10
N GLY A 159 6.44 1.69 0.38
CA GLY A 159 7.31 2.86 0.21
C GLY A 159 8.53 2.89 1.14
N PRO A 160 9.17 4.06 1.36
CA PRO A 160 10.47 4.17 2.02
C PRO A 160 10.52 3.58 3.43
N VAL A 161 9.38 3.41 4.08
CA VAL A 161 9.29 2.71 5.36
C VAL A 161 8.17 1.68 5.24
N PRO A 162 8.51 0.39 5.05
CA PRO A 162 7.51 -0.64 4.80
C PRO A 162 6.60 -0.84 6.01
N GLY A 163 5.37 -1.24 5.77
CA GLY A 163 4.38 -1.39 6.82
C GLY A 163 2.97 -1.58 6.29
N PHE A 164 2.01 -1.18 7.12
CA PHE A 164 0.61 -1.12 6.73
C PHE A 164 -0.10 -0.04 7.52
N ASP A 165 -1.20 0.43 6.95
CA ASP A 165 -2.18 1.27 7.61
C ASP A 165 -3.50 0.50 7.77
N VAL A 166 -4.15 0.66 8.92
CA VAL A 166 -5.50 0.19 9.15
C VAL A 166 -6.35 1.37 9.57
N GLU A 167 -7.37 1.66 8.80
CA GLU A 167 -8.34 2.69 9.13
C GLU A 167 -9.67 2.05 9.56
N ILE A 168 -10.21 2.51 10.68
CA ILE A 168 -11.43 1.99 11.29
C ILE A 168 -12.45 3.13 11.36
N THR A 169 -13.53 2.99 10.60
CA THR A 169 -14.63 3.97 10.56
C THR A 169 -15.89 3.39 11.19
N PRO A 170 -16.32 3.87 12.37
CA PRO A 170 -17.54 3.38 13.01
C PRO A 170 -18.81 3.87 12.33
N TRP A 171 -19.85 3.03 12.35
CA TRP A 171 -21.20 3.34 11.92
C TRP A 171 -22.17 3.36 13.11
N ARG A 172 -22.78 4.53 13.38
CA ARG A 172 -23.80 4.72 14.44
C ARG A 172 -24.94 5.59 13.91
N GLY A 173 -25.77 5.03 13.03
CA GLY A 173 -26.80 5.78 12.29
C GLY A 173 -26.23 6.75 11.25
N GLY A 174 -24.95 6.57 10.90
CA GLY A 174 -24.14 7.47 10.09
C GLY A 174 -22.66 7.23 10.37
N TRP A 175 -21.79 7.63 9.44
CA TRP A 175 -20.35 7.54 9.62
C TRP A 175 -19.88 8.44 10.76
N ARG A 176 -19.01 7.89 11.59
CA ARG A 176 -18.31 8.63 12.65
C ARG A 176 -16.86 8.86 12.22
N PRO A 177 -16.19 9.85 12.81
CA PRO A 177 -14.77 10.07 12.55
C PRO A 177 -13.97 8.77 12.71
N ALA A 178 -13.12 8.49 11.72
CA ALA A 178 -12.30 7.30 11.70
C ALA A 178 -11.09 7.43 12.65
N CYS A 179 -10.47 6.31 12.99
CA CYS A 179 -9.10 6.30 13.52
C CYS A 179 -8.21 5.50 12.59
N ARG A 180 -6.92 5.86 12.52
CA ARG A 180 -5.90 5.17 11.74
C ARG A 180 -4.84 4.58 12.66
N LEU A 181 -4.51 3.33 12.45
CA LEU A 181 -3.33 2.66 12.97
C LEU A 181 -2.28 2.60 11.86
N SER A 182 -1.13 3.22 12.09
CA SER A 182 0.03 3.12 11.20
C SER A 182 1.12 2.27 11.84
N VAL A 183 1.41 1.13 11.22
CA VAL A 183 2.49 0.23 11.61
C VAL A 183 3.60 0.34 10.59
N ARG A 184 4.82 0.53 11.08
CA ARG A 184 6.01 0.68 10.26
C ARG A 184 7.11 -0.22 10.79
N TYR A 185 7.85 -0.84 9.88
CA TYR A 185 8.88 -1.80 10.20
C TYR A 185 10.27 -1.24 9.93
N ARG A 186 11.23 -1.81 10.66
CA ARG A 186 12.63 -1.79 10.24
C ARG A 186 12.80 -2.90 9.22
N ASP A 187 13.64 -2.66 8.24
CA ASP A 187 13.96 -3.61 7.20
C ASP A 187 15.47 -3.70 7.00
N ALA A 188 15.89 -4.78 6.35
CA ALA A 188 17.24 -4.99 5.88
C ALA A 188 17.18 -5.54 4.47
N PHE A 189 18.19 -5.19 3.68
CA PHE A 189 18.37 -5.68 2.32
C PHE A 189 19.57 -6.59 2.30
N LYS A 190 19.45 -7.75 1.66
CA LYS A 190 20.52 -8.72 1.55
C LYS A 190 20.53 -9.34 0.16
N VAL A 191 21.72 -9.39 -0.44
CA VAL A 191 21.96 -10.22 -1.63
C VAL A 191 21.76 -11.68 -1.26
N THR A 192 20.75 -12.31 -1.85
CA THR A 192 20.44 -13.74 -1.68
C THR A 192 21.03 -14.57 -2.80
N GLU A 193 21.16 -14.00 -3.99
CA GLU A 193 21.77 -14.64 -5.16
C GLU A 193 22.66 -13.69 -5.92
N SER A 194 23.69 -14.24 -6.59
CA SER A 194 24.57 -13.46 -7.47
C SER A 194 25.04 -14.31 -8.64
N PHE A 195 24.92 -13.78 -9.85
CA PHE A 195 25.27 -14.43 -11.12
C PHE A 195 26.30 -13.60 -11.86
N GLY A 196 27.14 -14.22 -12.69
CA GLY A 196 28.15 -13.52 -13.48
C GLY A 196 29.46 -14.28 -13.62
N GLU A 197 30.24 -13.87 -14.62
CA GLU A 197 31.48 -14.54 -15.06
C GLU A 197 32.57 -14.55 -13.99
N SER A 198 32.67 -13.45 -13.21
CA SER A 198 33.75 -13.25 -12.24
C SER A 198 33.24 -13.33 -10.81
N GLN A 199 33.77 -14.28 -10.03
CA GLN A 199 33.49 -14.35 -8.60
C GLN A 199 34.03 -13.13 -7.84
N ALA A 200 35.17 -12.57 -8.28
CA ALA A 200 35.75 -11.38 -7.66
C ALA A 200 34.82 -10.17 -7.82
N LEU A 201 34.33 -9.93 -9.03
CA LEU A 201 33.37 -8.85 -9.31
C LEU A 201 32.08 -9.01 -8.49
N ARG A 202 31.52 -10.22 -8.44
CA ARG A 202 30.30 -10.47 -7.65
C ARG A 202 30.49 -10.15 -6.17
N ARG A 203 31.64 -10.52 -5.59
CA ARG A 203 31.94 -10.22 -4.19
C ARG A 203 32.13 -8.73 -3.93
N SER A 204 32.86 -8.01 -4.79
CA SER A 204 33.08 -6.56 -4.61
C SER A 204 31.83 -5.73 -4.89
N ALA A 205 30.98 -6.18 -5.82
CA ALA A 205 29.74 -5.52 -6.19
C ALA A 205 28.56 -5.78 -5.24
N ALA A 206 28.54 -6.89 -4.48
CA ALA A 206 27.40 -7.26 -3.64
C ALA A 206 26.97 -6.16 -2.64
N PRO A 207 27.88 -5.46 -1.92
CA PRO A 207 27.49 -4.34 -1.06
C PRO A 207 26.82 -3.19 -1.84
N LEU A 208 27.30 -2.88 -3.04
CA LEU A 208 26.71 -1.86 -3.90
C LEU A 208 25.31 -2.29 -4.38
N ALA A 209 25.11 -3.55 -4.74
CA ALA A 209 23.78 -4.06 -5.10
C ALA A 209 22.75 -3.85 -3.98
N THR A 210 23.13 -4.17 -2.73
CA THR A 210 22.30 -3.88 -1.56
C THR A 210 22.00 -2.39 -1.40
N GLN A 211 23.00 -1.53 -1.59
CA GLN A 211 22.82 -0.07 -1.49
C GLN A 211 21.88 0.47 -2.57
N LEU A 212 22.01 0.01 -3.81
CA LEU A 212 21.14 0.41 -4.92
C LEU A 212 19.69 -0.04 -4.69
N ALA A 213 19.47 -1.29 -4.27
CA ALA A 213 18.14 -1.80 -3.93
C ALA A 213 17.52 -1.01 -2.77
N THR A 214 18.31 -0.72 -1.73
CA THR A 214 17.86 0.12 -0.61
C THR A 214 17.48 1.52 -1.09
N ALA A 215 18.32 2.16 -1.91
CA ALA A 215 18.06 3.49 -2.43
C ALA A 215 16.79 3.52 -3.29
N LEU A 216 16.58 2.52 -4.16
CA LEU A 216 15.35 2.39 -4.93
C LEU A 216 14.14 2.27 -4.00
N ALA A 217 14.17 1.36 -3.03
CA ALA A 217 13.09 1.18 -2.06
C ALA A 217 12.72 2.47 -1.32
N ARG A 218 13.73 3.31 -0.99
CA ARG A 218 13.51 4.61 -0.34
C ARG A 218 12.97 5.70 -1.26
N THR A 219 12.98 5.49 -2.57
CA THR A 219 12.47 6.46 -3.57
C THR A 219 11.17 6.04 -4.23
N LEU A 220 10.70 4.79 -4.01
CA LEU A 220 9.39 4.34 -4.45
C LEU A 220 8.28 5.28 -3.94
N GLY A 221 7.50 5.85 -4.87
CA GLY A 221 6.47 6.86 -4.59
C GLY A 221 6.90 8.31 -4.84
N VAL A 222 8.13 8.55 -5.30
CA VAL A 222 8.59 9.85 -5.81
C VAL A 222 8.62 9.79 -7.34
N SER A 223 8.09 10.83 -8.01
CA SER A 223 7.86 10.87 -9.47
C SER A 223 9.10 10.67 -10.34
N GLU A 224 10.32 10.73 -9.77
CA GLU A 224 11.54 10.26 -10.41
C GLU A 224 12.45 9.59 -9.37
N PRO A 225 12.68 8.27 -9.43
CA PRO A 225 13.64 7.60 -8.57
C PRO A 225 15.06 8.03 -8.96
N SER A 226 15.57 9.09 -8.32
CA SER A 226 16.94 9.51 -8.51
C SER A 226 17.86 8.55 -7.73
N VAL A 227 18.37 7.51 -8.39
CA VAL A 227 19.53 6.71 -7.91
C VAL A 227 20.80 7.56 -7.85
N ALA A 228 20.72 8.84 -8.27
CA ALA A 228 21.73 9.87 -8.10
C ALA A 228 22.26 10.02 -6.67
N ALA A 229 21.55 9.52 -5.65
CA ALA A 229 22.04 9.48 -4.27
C ALA A 229 23.02 8.33 -3.97
N ALA A 230 23.00 7.23 -4.74
CA ALA A 230 23.82 6.04 -4.49
C ALA A 230 25.10 5.97 -5.33
N ALA A 231 25.11 6.59 -6.52
CA ALA A 231 26.33 6.75 -7.31
C ALA A 231 26.95 8.13 -7.04
N PRO A 232 28.26 8.26 -6.78
CA PRO A 232 28.87 9.58 -6.73
C PRO A 232 28.64 10.26 -8.08
N VAL A 233 27.84 11.34 -8.11
CA VAL A 233 27.57 12.15 -9.32
C VAL A 233 28.87 12.56 -10.02
N ALA A 234 29.97 12.67 -9.27
CA ALA A 234 31.33 12.91 -9.77
C ALA A 234 31.89 11.78 -10.65
N ALA A 235 31.56 10.51 -10.38
CA ALA A 235 32.00 9.37 -11.18
C ALA A 235 31.25 9.31 -12.52
N ALA A 236 29.93 9.51 -12.50
CA ALA A 236 29.10 9.51 -13.71
C ALA A 236 29.54 10.56 -14.74
N ARG A 237 29.96 11.76 -14.28
CA ARG A 237 30.48 12.84 -15.14
C ARG A 237 31.80 12.50 -15.85
N ARG A 238 32.58 11.54 -15.33
CA ARG A 238 33.85 11.09 -15.93
C ARG A 238 33.64 10.10 -17.08
N TYR A 239 32.44 9.54 -17.23
CA TYR A 239 32.14 8.52 -18.25
C TYR A 239 30.90 8.90 -19.09
N PRO A 240 30.97 9.97 -19.91
CA PRO A 240 29.83 10.48 -20.67
C PRO A 240 29.27 9.46 -21.67
N ALA A 241 30.11 8.61 -22.27
CA ALA A 241 29.65 7.55 -23.17
C ALA A 241 28.77 6.52 -22.45
N LEU A 242 29.17 6.09 -21.25
CA LEU A 242 28.36 5.18 -20.42
C LEU A 242 27.07 5.84 -19.92
N MET A 243 27.09 7.15 -19.64
CA MET A 243 25.87 7.89 -19.33
C MET A 243 24.88 7.90 -20.50
N VAL A 244 25.36 8.10 -21.74
CA VAL A 244 24.52 8.03 -22.94
C VAL A 244 23.98 6.61 -23.13
N ALA A 245 24.82 5.59 -22.95
CA ALA A 245 24.40 4.19 -23.02
C ALA A 245 23.34 3.87 -21.95
N ALA A 246 23.55 4.29 -20.69
CA ALA A 246 22.60 4.11 -19.60
C ALA A 246 21.26 4.80 -19.87
N LYS A 247 21.27 6.03 -20.39
CA LYS A 247 20.04 6.74 -20.79
C LYS A 247 19.30 6.02 -21.92
N ARG A 248 20.02 5.57 -22.94
CA ARG A 248 19.44 4.79 -24.05
C ARG A 248 18.83 3.49 -23.54
N PHE A 249 19.51 2.84 -22.59
CA PHE A 249 19.08 1.59 -21.98
C PHE A 249 17.83 1.78 -21.10
N ALA A 250 17.78 2.87 -20.33
CA ALA A 250 16.60 3.24 -19.54
C ALA A 250 15.41 3.69 -20.40
N ALA A 251 15.65 4.22 -21.60
CA ALA A 251 14.62 4.67 -22.53
C ALA A 251 14.11 3.57 -23.49
N ARG A 252 14.67 2.34 -23.44
CA ARG A 252 14.09 1.21 -24.18
C ARG A 252 12.71 0.92 -23.59
N ASP A 253 11.68 1.04 -24.43
CA ASP A 253 10.31 0.67 -24.08
C ASP A 253 10.28 -0.76 -23.53
N MET A 254 9.51 -0.95 -22.46
CA MET A 254 9.39 -2.21 -21.70
C MET A 254 8.61 -3.29 -22.46
N THR A 255 8.53 -3.19 -23.79
CA THR A 255 7.96 -4.20 -24.67
C THR A 255 8.89 -5.42 -24.67
N GLY A 256 8.69 -6.30 -23.70
CA GLY A 256 9.54 -7.45 -23.41
C GLY A 256 10.41 -7.14 -22.20
N ALA A 257 9.95 -7.54 -21.01
CA ALA A 257 10.68 -7.33 -19.77
C ALA A 257 12.10 -7.91 -19.90
N ASP A 258 13.11 -7.04 -19.80
CA ASP A 258 14.50 -7.47 -19.73
C ASP A 258 14.66 -8.37 -18.49
N SER A 259 14.77 -9.68 -18.67
CA SER A 259 14.95 -10.60 -17.54
C SER A 259 16.33 -10.41 -16.89
N LEU A 260 16.41 -10.70 -15.59
CA LEU A 260 17.65 -10.83 -14.82
C LEU A 260 18.59 -11.83 -15.52
N PRO A 261 19.77 -11.41 -16.02
CA PRO A 261 20.71 -12.33 -16.62
C PRO A 261 21.26 -13.29 -15.56
N THR A 262 20.96 -14.58 -15.68
CA THR A 262 21.40 -15.61 -14.72
C THR A 262 22.66 -16.37 -15.16
N PHE A 263 23.18 -16.07 -16.35
CA PHE A 263 24.39 -16.70 -16.91
C PHE A 263 24.29 -18.24 -16.98
N GLY A 264 23.08 -18.75 -17.28
CA GLY A 264 22.81 -20.18 -17.40
C GLY A 264 22.40 -20.87 -16.09
N GLU A 265 22.37 -20.14 -14.98
CA GLU A 265 21.88 -20.65 -13.70
C GLU A 265 20.37 -20.42 -13.55
N ALA A 266 19.72 -21.17 -12.65
CA ALA A 266 18.32 -20.94 -12.29
C ALA A 266 18.27 -20.02 -11.05
N ALA A 267 17.55 -18.90 -11.15
CA ALA A 267 17.36 -18.00 -10.03
C ALA A 267 16.26 -18.53 -9.07
N LYS A 268 16.49 -18.36 -7.78
CA LYS A 268 15.59 -18.67 -6.66
C LYS A 268 14.82 -17.41 -6.24
N THR A 269 14.23 -16.75 -7.20
CA THR A 269 13.27 -15.65 -6.99
C THR A 269 11.98 -15.95 -7.75
N GLU A 270 10.87 -15.42 -7.27
CA GLU A 270 9.56 -15.61 -7.91
C GLU A 270 9.49 -14.92 -9.28
N PHE A 271 10.22 -13.81 -9.44
CA PHE A 271 10.21 -13.00 -10.66
C PHE A 271 11.63 -12.68 -11.10
N THR A 272 12.03 -13.20 -12.26
CA THR A 272 13.28 -12.80 -12.92
C THR A 272 13.12 -11.55 -13.76
N ASP A 273 11.90 -11.17 -14.09
CA ASP A 273 11.60 -10.02 -14.93
C ASP A 273 11.45 -8.75 -14.08
N PHE A 274 12.00 -7.64 -14.54
CA PHE A 274 11.72 -6.34 -13.93
C PHE A 274 10.26 -5.95 -14.15
N SER A 275 9.61 -5.46 -13.09
CA SER A 275 8.43 -4.62 -13.22
C SER A 275 8.77 -3.28 -13.86
N ASP A 276 7.76 -2.46 -14.19
CA ASP A 276 7.94 -1.18 -14.87
C ASP A 276 8.74 -0.14 -14.06
N THR A 277 9.03 -0.44 -12.80
CA THR A 277 9.82 0.43 -11.91
C THR A 277 11.30 0.06 -12.00
N VAL A 278 11.98 0.65 -12.97
CA VAL A 278 13.41 0.43 -13.22
C VAL A 278 14.14 1.75 -13.38
N THR A 279 15.39 1.77 -12.94
CA THR A 279 16.26 2.92 -13.07
C THR A 279 17.70 2.47 -13.32
N SER A 280 18.48 3.32 -13.98
CA SER A 280 19.86 3.02 -14.37
C SER A 280 20.80 4.15 -13.98
N ALA A 281 21.99 3.79 -13.51
CA ALA A 281 23.02 4.74 -13.09
C ALA A 281 24.42 4.22 -13.46
N VAL A 282 25.37 5.13 -13.67
CA VAL A 282 26.79 4.75 -13.83
C VAL A 282 27.40 4.60 -12.44
N VAL A 283 28.05 3.47 -12.20
CA VAL A 283 28.75 3.15 -10.96
C VAL A 283 30.21 2.80 -11.26
N VAL A 284 31.07 2.81 -10.25
CA VAL A 284 32.48 2.40 -10.38
C VAL A 284 32.77 1.36 -9.31
N ILE A 285 33.33 0.24 -9.71
CA ILE A 285 33.68 -0.88 -8.83
C ILE A 285 35.15 -1.20 -9.08
N ASP A 286 35.96 -1.13 -8.04
CA ASP A 286 37.41 -1.37 -8.12
C ASP A 286 38.13 -0.53 -9.22
N GLY A 287 37.61 0.67 -9.50
CA GLY A 287 38.16 1.60 -10.51
C GLY A 287 37.61 1.41 -11.93
N GLU A 288 36.83 0.34 -12.18
CA GLU A 288 36.20 0.07 -13.47
C GLU A 288 34.76 0.60 -13.50
N PRO A 289 34.35 1.31 -14.57
CA PRO A 289 33.01 1.86 -14.67
C PRO A 289 31.99 0.85 -15.25
N PHE A 290 30.81 0.80 -14.63
CA PHE A 290 29.69 -0.03 -15.05
C PHE A 290 28.41 0.79 -15.16
N VAL A 291 27.43 0.30 -15.91
CA VAL A 291 26.03 0.74 -15.80
C VAL A 291 25.31 -0.22 -14.87
N ALA A 292 24.85 0.27 -13.73
CA ALA A 292 23.96 -0.46 -12.85
C ALA A 292 22.51 -0.18 -13.23
N ARG A 293 21.73 -1.24 -13.43
CA ARG A 293 20.27 -1.21 -13.56
C ARG A 293 19.67 -1.83 -12.32
N VAL A 294 18.71 -1.14 -11.71
CA VAL A 294 18.03 -1.60 -10.49
C VAL A 294 16.53 -1.41 -10.64
N GLY A 295 15.78 -2.40 -10.18
CA GLY A 295 14.33 -2.42 -10.21
C GLY A 295 13.76 -3.47 -9.26
N VAL A 296 12.45 -3.62 -9.27
CA VAL A 296 11.75 -4.66 -8.49
C VAL A 296 11.25 -5.74 -9.44
N GLY A 297 11.41 -7.01 -9.09
CA GLY A 297 10.86 -8.13 -9.83
C GLY A 297 9.33 -8.08 -9.86
N GLY A 298 8.72 -8.44 -10.98
CA GLY A 298 7.26 -8.45 -11.08
C GLY A 298 6.72 -8.71 -12.48
N VAL A 299 5.46 -8.30 -12.71
CA VAL A 299 4.77 -8.50 -13.99
C VAL A 299 4.17 -7.18 -14.44
N GLY A 300 4.70 -6.64 -15.55
CA GLY A 300 4.34 -5.31 -16.06
C GLY A 300 4.50 -4.26 -14.96
N TRP A 301 3.47 -3.44 -14.77
CA TRP A 301 3.47 -2.34 -13.80
C TRP A 301 3.47 -2.76 -12.32
N ARG A 302 3.44 -4.07 -12.00
CA ARG A 302 3.28 -4.57 -10.62
C ARG A 302 4.63 -4.96 -9.97
N PRO A 303 5.18 -4.15 -9.04
CA PRO A 303 6.37 -4.52 -8.27
C PRO A 303 5.99 -5.41 -7.08
N ILE A 304 6.33 -6.70 -7.10
CA ILE A 304 5.89 -7.68 -6.07
C ILE A 304 7.05 -8.52 -5.52
N GLY A 305 8.09 -8.76 -6.32
CA GLY A 305 9.19 -9.65 -6.00
C GLY A 305 10.36 -9.01 -5.27
N ASP A 306 11.50 -9.70 -5.35
CA ASP A 306 12.78 -9.20 -4.85
C ASP A 306 13.27 -8.01 -5.69
N TYR A 307 14.25 -7.27 -5.14
CA TYR A 307 14.95 -6.26 -5.91
C TYR A 307 15.98 -6.94 -6.81
N LEU A 308 16.02 -6.51 -8.06
CA LEU A 308 16.90 -7.03 -9.07
C LEU A 308 17.94 -5.96 -9.39
N VAL A 309 19.22 -6.35 -9.39
CA VAL A 309 20.33 -5.45 -9.77
C VAL A 309 21.16 -6.13 -10.83
N VAL A 310 21.44 -5.42 -11.93
CA VAL A 310 22.31 -5.90 -13.00
C VAL A 310 23.39 -4.87 -13.27
N LEU A 311 24.62 -5.33 -13.35
CA LEU A 311 25.77 -4.54 -13.77
C LEU A 311 26.11 -4.87 -15.21
N TYR A 312 26.20 -3.83 -16.03
CA TYR A 312 26.63 -3.93 -17.41
C TYR A 312 27.98 -3.27 -17.60
N ARG A 313 28.85 -3.93 -18.36
CA ARG A 313 30.10 -3.34 -18.86
C ARG A 313 29.90 -2.81 -20.28
N GLN A 314 30.79 -1.91 -20.71
CA GLN A 314 30.84 -1.52 -22.12
C GLN A 314 31.37 -2.68 -22.95
N GLY A 315 30.50 -3.26 -23.80
CA GLY A 315 30.90 -4.21 -24.82
C GLY A 315 31.33 -3.51 -26.12
N ALA A 316 31.66 -4.32 -27.13
CA ALA A 316 32.15 -3.83 -28.43
C ALA A 316 31.10 -3.01 -29.21
N LYS A 317 29.81 -3.27 -28.98
CA LYS A 317 28.69 -2.61 -29.69
C LYS A 317 27.57 -2.12 -28.77
N ASP A 318 27.35 -2.78 -27.64
CA ASP A 318 26.32 -2.42 -26.66
C ASP A 318 26.77 -2.74 -25.23
N LEU A 319 25.91 -2.46 -24.26
CA LEU A 319 26.09 -2.90 -22.87
C LEU A 319 25.94 -4.42 -22.76
N GLU A 320 26.91 -5.06 -22.10
CA GLU A 320 26.92 -6.51 -21.86
C GLU A 320 26.78 -6.78 -20.36
N PRO A 321 25.92 -7.72 -19.95
CA PRO A 321 25.76 -8.04 -18.53
C PRO A 321 27.05 -8.67 -17.99
N ALA A 322 27.56 -8.13 -16.89
CA ALA A 322 28.79 -8.59 -16.23
C ALA A 322 28.48 -9.31 -14.91
N ALA A 323 27.47 -8.84 -14.17
CA ALA A 323 27.00 -9.48 -12.95
C ALA A 323 25.53 -9.12 -12.67
N SER A 324 24.82 -10.02 -11.99
CA SER A 324 23.42 -9.84 -11.60
C SER A 324 23.22 -10.25 -10.15
N PHE A 325 22.27 -9.65 -9.46
CA PHE A 325 22.00 -9.88 -8.04
C PHE A 325 20.49 -9.90 -7.79
N VAL A 326 20.07 -10.86 -6.96
CA VAL A 326 18.76 -10.84 -6.29
C VAL A 326 18.98 -10.30 -4.89
N VAL A 327 18.27 -9.23 -4.53
CA VAL A 327 18.34 -8.56 -3.24
C VAL A 327 16.99 -8.65 -2.56
N THR A 328 16.91 -9.48 -1.53
CA THR A 328 15.69 -9.67 -0.75
C THR A 328 15.60 -8.62 0.36
N GLN A 329 14.43 -8.00 0.48
CA GLN A 329 14.08 -7.13 1.60
C GLN A 329 13.41 -7.98 2.69
N SER A 330 13.96 -7.96 3.90
CA SER A 330 13.38 -8.63 5.06
C SER A 330 12.99 -7.61 6.14
N MET A 331 11.89 -7.86 6.84
CA MET A 331 11.52 -7.04 7.99
C MET A 331 12.28 -7.54 9.21
N THR A 332 12.95 -6.65 9.93
CA THR A 332 13.85 -6.99 11.04
C THR A 332 13.34 -6.54 12.41
N GLY A 333 12.29 -5.74 12.44
CA GLY A 333 11.75 -5.24 13.70
C GLY A 333 10.58 -4.28 13.51
N LEU A 334 9.94 -3.93 14.63
CA LEU A 334 8.98 -2.83 14.67
C LEU A 334 9.74 -1.50 14.73
N LEU A 335 9.50 -0.61 13.77
CA LEU A 335 9.97 0.78 13.84
C LEU A 335 8.99 1.63 14.63
N SER A 336 7.70 1.55 14.29
CA SER A 336 6.66 2.25 15.04
C SER A 336 5.28 1.62 14.86
N ALA A 337 4.41 1.85 15.84
CA ALA A 337 2.97 1.62 15.74
C ALA A 337 2.29 2.84 16.35
N LYS A 338 1.49 3.57 15.58
CA LYS A 338 0.90 4.85 15.99
C LYS A 338 -0.59 4.87 15.69
N ALA A 339 -1.36 5.45 16.61
CA ALA A 339 -2.78 5.69 16.44
C ALA A 339 -3.01 7.18 16.24
N GLU A 340 -3.69 7.57 15.17
CA GLU A 340 -3.94 8.95 14.81
C GLU A 340 -5.33 9.14 14.20
N VAL A 341 -5.76 10.40 14.13
CA VAL A 341 -6.96 10.76 13.36
C VAL A 341 -6.52 10.91 11.91
N PRO A 342 -7.11 10.16 10.96
CA PRO A 342 -6.76 10.31 9.56
C PRO A 342 -7.09 11.75 9.12
N LYS A 343 -6.20 12.35 8.33
CA LYS A 343 -6.51 13.61 7.67
C LYS A 343 -7.72 13.39 6.75
N PRO A 344 -8.65 14.34 6.66
CA PRO A 344 -9.67 14.31 5.62
C PRO A 344 -9.02 14.08 4.26
N TRP A 345 -9.69 13.32 3.39
CA TRP A 345 -9.25 13.23 2.01
C TRP A 345 -9.49 14.58 1.33
N ASP A 346 -8.47 15.42 1.30
CA ASP A 346 -8.44 16.60 0.44
C ASP A 346 -8.22 16.08 -0.97
N ASN A 347 -9.30 15.90 -1.74
CA ASN A 347 -9.26 15.39 -3.10
C ASN A 347 -8.11 16.03 -3.90
N PRO A 348 -7.01 15.31 -4.20
CA PRO A 348 -6.01 15.85 -5.11
C PRO A 348 -6.67 15.83 -6.49
N ARG A 349 -7.12 17.01 -6.93
CA ARG A 349 -7.71 17.21 -8.25
C ARG A 349 -6.77 16.77 -9.37
#